data_AF-A0A4U7D946-F1
#
_entry.id   AF-A0A4U7D946-F1
#
_cell.length_a   1.000
_cell.length_b   1.000
_cell.length_c   1.000
_cell.angle_alpha   90.00
_cell.angle_beta   90.00
_cell.angle_gamma   90.00
#
_symmetry.space_group_name_H-M   'P 1'
#
loop_
_entity.id
_entity.type
_entity.pdbx_description
1 polymer ?
#
loop_
_entity_poly.entity_id
_entity_poly.type
_entity_poly.pdbx_seq_one_letter_code
_entity_poly.pdbx_strand_id
1 'polypeptide(L)'
;MTESSERPTPPEGLSPELVDALTDRSPEELRKAIVHAQELLHYHGEAELPVEAEDNEDILRVTEHEGHTEVVKQFRCADGCDDCPHGPYLYHVTEEPQPDGSHEVHWSFMGRMREAE
;
A
#
# COMPACT_ATOMS: atom_id res chain seq x y z
N MET A 1 -26.34 0.09 16.61
CA MET A 1 -25.31 0.71 17.48
C MET A 1 -24.06 0.80 16.62
N THR A 2 -23.41 1.95 16.64
CA THR A 2 -22.53 2.49 15.60
C THR A 2 -21.34 1.62 15.24
N GLU A 3 -21.03 1.64 13.95
CA GLU A 3 -20.00 0.88 13.24
C GLU A 3 -18.61 1.18 13.81
N SER A 4 -17.97 0.17 14.38
CA SER A 4 -16.56 0.23 14.72
C SER A 4 -15.76 0.03 13.44
N SER A 5 -15.44 1.11 12.72
CA SER A 5 -14.31 1.09 11.80
C SER A 5 -13.06 0.78 12.62
N GLU A 6 -12.62 -0.47 12.60
CA GLU A 6 -11.36 -0.85 13.24
C GLU A 6 -10.22 -0.12 12.51
N ARG A 7 -9.53 0.74 13.27
CA ARG A 7 -8.36 1.45 12.77
C ARG A 7 -7.30 0.42 12.38
N PRO A 8 -6.62 0.59 11.24
CA PRO A 8 -5.56 -0.32 10.83
C PRO A 8 -4.45 -0.33 11.89
N THR A 9 -3.94 -1.52 12.19
CA THR A 9 -2.78 -1.68 13.06
C THR A 9 -1.55 -1.07 12.39
N PRO A 10 -0.81 -0.16 13.04
CA PRO A 10 0.39 0.42 12.46
C PRO A 10 1.49 -0.64 12.28
N PRO A 11 2.39 -0.47 11.30
CA PRO A 11 3.50 -1.40 11.07
C PRO A 11 4.46 -1.44 12.27
N GLU A 12 5.06 -2.61 12.49
CA GLU A 12 6.02 -2.81 13.59
C GLU A 12 7.22 -1.88 13.46
N GLY A 13 7.65 -1.28 14.57
CA GLY A 13 8.81 -0.38 14.62
C GLY A 13 8.51 1.09 14.27
N LEU A 14 7.29 1.43 13.84
CA LEU A 14 6.90 2.82 13.60
C LEU A 14 6.72 3.59 14.92
N SER A 15 7.29 4.80 15.01
CA SER A 15 7.20 5.63 16.23
C SER A 15 5.75 6.01 16.55
N PRO A 16 5.31 5.96 17.83
CA PRO A 16 3.98 6.42 18.24
C PRO A 16 3.65 7.85 17.80
N GLU A 17 4.66 8.74 17.78
CA GLU A 17 4.46 10.13 17.36
C GLU A 17 4.07 10.25 15.88
N LEU A 18 4.62 9.37 15.02
CA LEU A 18 4.26 9.32 13.60
C LEU A 18 2.88 8.71 13.39
N VAL A 19 2.54 7.67 14.18
CA VAL A 19 1.20 7.07 14.16
C VAL A 19 0.15 8.13 14.51
N ASP A 20 0.34 8.85 15.60
CA ASP A 20 -0.57 9.92 16.05
C ASP A 20 -0.66 11.05 15.00
N ALA A 21 0.47 11.42 14.38
CA ALA A 21 0.51 12.48 13.37
C ALA A 21 -0.28 12.15 12.10
N LEU A 22 -0.38 10.86 11.74
CA LEU A 22 -1.05 10.38 10.52
C LEU A 22 -2.50 9.95 10.78
N THR A 23 -2.84 9.47 11.98
CA THR A 23 -4.13 8.82 12.28
C THR A 23 -5.37 9.67 11.94
N ASP A 24 -5.31 10.98 12.18
CA ASP A 24 -6.45 11.88 11.97
C ASP A 24 -6.28 12.77 10.72
N ARG A 25 -5.41 12.38 9.78
CA ARG A 25 -5.19 13.12 8.53
C ARG A 25 -6.23 12.78 7.47
N SER A 26 -6.47 13.75 6.60
CA SER A 26 -7.34 13.53 5.44
C SER A 26 -6.71 12.54 4.45
N PRO A 27 -7.51 11.81 3.65
CA PRO A 27 -6.98 10.94 2.61
C PRO A 27 -6.05 11.64 1.61
N GLU A 28 -6.27 12.94 1.35
CA GLU A 28 -5.38 13.74 0.49
C GLU A 28 -4.01 13.96 1.13
N GLU A 29 -3.97 14.32 2.42
CA GLU A 29 -2.72 14.49 3.16
C GLU A 29 -1.96 13.17 3.30
N LEU A 30 -2.67 12.06 3.52
CA LEU A 30 -2.06 10.73 3.59
C LEU A 30 -1.40 10.33 2.27
N ARG A 31 -2.05 10.58 1.12
CA ARG A 31 -1.43 10.34 -0.20
C ARG A 31 -0.18 11.19 -0.41
N LYS A 32 -0.20 12.47 -0.02
CA LYS A 32 0.98 13.34 -0.09
C LYS A 32 2.10 12.89 0.85
N ALA A 33 1.76 12.39 2.03
CA ALA A 33 2.73 11.84 2.97
C ALA A 33 3.43 10.59 2.42
N ILE A 34 2.70 9.72 1.71
CA ILE A 34 3.27 8.55 1.02
C ILE A 34 4.29 8.99 -0.04
N VAL A 35 3.89 9.90 -0.94
CA VAL A 35 4.80 10.43 -1.99
C VAL A 35 6.06 11.02 -1.37
N HIS A 36 5.92 11.83 -0.33
CA HIS A 36 7.07 12.43 0.33
C HIS A 36 7.98 11.40 1.02
N ALA A 37 7.40 10.37 1.65
CA ALA A 37 8.18 9.30 2.25
C ALA A 37 8.96 8.50 1.20
N GLN A 38 8.37 8.23 0.03
CA GLN A 38 9.05 7.59 -1.10
C GLN A 38 10.22 8.45 -1.63
N GLU A 39 10.01 9.75 -1.82
CA GLU A 39 11.08 10.69 -2.20
C GLU A 39 12.24 10.71 -1.19
N LEU A 40 11.93 10.63 0.10
CA LEU A 40 12.94 10.58 1.17
C LEU A 40 13.74 9.26 1.12
N LEU A 41 13.07 8.12 0.93
CA LEU A 41 13.74 6.82 0.75
C LEU A 41 14.70 6.84 -0.45
N HIS A 42 14.22 7.36 -1.59
CA HIS A 42 15.05 7.55 -2.78
C HIS A 42 16.27 8.43 -2.50
N TYR A 43 16.07 9.57 -1.82
CA TYR A 43 17.16 10.47 -1.44
C TYR A 43 18.19 9.80 -0.51
N HIS A 44 17.76 8.90 0.36
CA HIS A 44 18.63 8.14 1.26
C HIS A 44 19.36 6.97 0.57
N GLY A 45 19.09 6.71 -0.70
CA GLY A 45 19.68 5.61 -1.47
C GLY A 45 19.10 4.24 -1.07
N GLU A 46 17.97 4.24 -0.38
CA GLU A 46 17.15 3.05 -0.19
C GLU A 46 16.33 2.86 -1.48
N ALA A 47 16.26 1.63 -1.98
CA ALA A 47 15.46 1.34 -3.17
C ALA A 47 14.01 1.76 -2.87
N GLU A 48 13.41 2.54 -3.76
CA GLU A 48 12.00 2.85 -3.69
C GLU A 48 11.23 1.54 -3.54
N LEU A 49 10.31 1.46 -2.58
CA LEU A 49 9.41 0.31 -2.52
C LEU A 49 8.81 0.15 -3.93
N PRO A 50 8.83 -1.05 -4.52
CA PRO A 50 8.46 -1.28 -5.93
C PRO A 50 6.96 -1.10 -6.22
N VAL A 51 6.26 -0.34 -5.37
CA VAL A 51 4.82 -0.29 -5.23
C VAL A 51 4.38 1.17 -5.31
N GLU A 52 4.02 1.60 -6.50
CA GLU A 52 3.32 2.88 -6.73
C GLU A 52 1.82 2.62 -6.92
N ALA A 53 0.97 3.46 -6.34
CA ALA A 53 -0.48 3.40 -6.56
C ALA A 53 -0.84 4.18 -7.84
N GLU A 54 -1.61 3.59 -8.75
CA GLU A 54 -2.19 4.33 -9.87
C GLU A 54 -3.38 5.22 -9.41
N ASP A 55 -3.77 6.22 -10.20
CA ASP A 55 -4.83 7.20 -9.85
C ASP A 55 -6.19 6.56 -9.48
N ASN A 56 -6.47 5.37 -10.02
CA ASN A 56 -7.67 4.58 -9.80
C ASN A 56 -7.48 3.46 -8.77
N GLU A 57 -6.35 3.42 -8.08
CA GLU A 57 -6.01 2.43 -7.06
C GLU A 57 -5.85 3.11 -5.69
N ASP A 58 -6.26 2.43 -4.63
CA ASP A 58 -5.81 2.78 -3.28
C ASP A 58 -5.00 1.60 -2.73
N ILE A 59 -3.75 1.86 -2.34
CA ILE A 59 -2.96 0.92 -1.53
C ILE A 59 -3.44 1.05 -0.07
N LEU A 60 -3.94 -0.05 0.48
CA LEU A 60 -4.50 -0.11 1.82
C LEU A 60 -3.48 -0.58 2.86
N ARG A 61 -2.54 -1.45 2.48
CA ARG A 61 -1.47 -1.96 3.35
C ARG A 61 -0.26 -2.36 2.53
N VAL A 62 0.93 -2.09 3.06
CA VAL A 62 2.21 -2.61 2.57
C VAL A 62 2.96 -3.22 3.75
N THR A 63 3.40 -4.47 3.61
CA THR A 63 4.19 -5.19 4.63
C THR A 63 5.40 -5.81 3.95
N GLU A 64 6.61 -5.47 4.39
CA GLU A 64 7.83 -6.06 3.85
C GLU A 64 8.13 -7.42 4.51
N HIS A 65 8.53 -8.38 3.70
CA HIS A 65 9.00 -9.69 4.13
C HIS A 65 10.35 -10.03 3.47
N GLU A 66 11.09 -10.97 4.04
CA GLU A 66 12.27 -11.50 3.36
C GLU A 66 11.86 -12.16 2.03
N GLY A 67 12.23 -11.53 0.92
CA GLY A 67 12.03 -12.03 -0.45
C GLY A 67 10.78 -11.53 -1.17
N HIS A 68 9.86 -10.81 -0.52
CA HIS A 68 8.73 -10.16 -1.19
C HIS A 68 8.11 -9.05 -0.32
N THR A 69 7.39 -8.13 -0.97
CA THR A 69 6.55 -7.14 -0.31
C THR A 69 5.08 -7.53 -0.46
N GLU A 70 4.37 -7.67 0.65
CA GLU A 70 2.94 -7.87 0.67
C GLU A 70 2.22 -6.54 0.45
N VAL A 71 1.34 -6.47 -0.56
CA VAL A 71 0.58 -5.27 -0.90
C VAL A 71 -0.90 -5.60 -0.94
N VAL A 72 -1.69 -4.92 -0.10
CA VAL A 72 -3.15 -4.94 -0.17
C VAL A 72 -3.61 -3.70 -0.92
N LYS A 73 -4.30 -3.88 -2.04
CA LYS A 73 -4.90 -2.76 -2.79
C LYS A 73 -6.36 -2.97 -3.15
N GLN A 74 -7.06 -1.87 -3.38
CA GLN A 74 -8.40 -1.85 -3.95
C GLN A 74 -8.43 -0.95 -5.18
N PHE A 75 -9.42 -1.15 -6.03
CA PHE A 75 -9.57 -0.45 -7.30
C PHE A 75 -10.89 0.30 -7.34
N ARG A 76 -10.86 1.54 -7.84
CA ARG A 76 -12.04 2.34 -8.13
C ARG A 76 -12.32 2.34 -9.62
N CYS A 77 -13.56 2.08 -9.99
CA CYS A 77 -14.01 2.20 -11.38
C CYS A 77 -14.33 3.66 -11.73
N ALA A 78 -14.44 3.93 -13.04
CA ALA A 78 -15.18 5.07 -13.53
C ALA A 78 -16.69 4.95 -13.17
N ASP A 79 -17.44 6.05 -13.29
CA ASP A 79 -18.85 6.13 -12.89
C ASP A 79 -19.73 5.00 -13.48
N GLY A 80 -20.60 4.43 -12.64
CA GLY A 80 -21.59 3.42 -13.03
C GLY A 80 -21.29 1.97 -12.65
N CYS A 81 -20.38 1.72 -11.71
CA CYS A 81 -20.13 0.38 -11.15
C CYS A 81 -20.91 0.16 -9.84
N ASP A 82 -21.72 -0.90 -9.79
CA ASP A 82 -22.58 -1.23 -8.65
C ASP A 82 -21.84 -1.88 -7.46
N ASP A 83 -20.61 -2.38 -7.66
CA ASP A 83 -19.81 -3.11 -6.64
C ASP A 83 -18.39 -2.50 -6.50
N CYS A 84 -18.34 -1.18 -6.40
CA CYS A 84 -17.10 -0.39 -6.25
C CYS A 84 -16.95 0.13 -4.80
N PRO A 85 -15.74 0.11 -4.20
CA PRO A 85 -14.45 -0.31 -4.76
C PRO A 85 -14.26 -1.84 -4.81
N HIS A 86 -13.50 -2.31 -5.81
CA HIS A 86 -13.17 -3.72 -5.96
C HIS A 86 -11.97 -4.10 -5.09
N GLY A 87 -12.11 -5.17 -4.32
CA GLY A 87 -11.08 -5.64 -3.39
C GLY A 87 -11.64 -5.88 -1.99
N PRO A 88 -10.79 -5.79 -0.95
CA PRO A 88 -9.34 -5.64 -1.01
C PRO A 88 -8.67 -6.89 -1.62
N TYR A 89 -7.61 -6.70 -2.38
CA TYR A 89 -6.84 -7.78 -3.00
C TYR A 89 -5.42 -7.80 -2.45
N LEU A 90 -4.94 -9.00 -2.15
CA LEU A 90 -3.59 -9.26 -1.68
C LEU A 90 -2.68 -9.61 -2.85
N TYR A 91 -1.51 -8.98 -2.88
CA TYR A 91 -0.44 -9.26 -3.81
C TYR A 91 0.88 -9.49 -3.08
N HIS A 92 1.72 -10.37 -3.62
CA HIS A 92 3.14 -10.39 -3.33
C HIS A 92 3.88 -9.71 -4.46
N VAL A 93 4.71 -8.73 -4.13
CA VAL A 93 5.51 -7.95 -5.06
C VAL A 93 6.97 -8.31 -4.87
N THR A 94 7.63 -8.75 -5.93
CA THR A 94 9.04 -9.13 -5.93
C THR A 94 9.80 -8.36 -7.00
N GLU A 95 11.06 -8.04 -6.75
CA GLU A 95 11.95 -7.45 -7.74
C GLU A 95 12.88 -8.51 -8.30
N GLU A 96 12.88 -8.67 -9.62
CA GLU A 96 13.74 -9.60 -10.33
C GLU A 96 14.83 -8.84 -11.09
N PRO A 97 16.11 -9.08 -10.76
CA PRO A 97 17.22 -8.45 -11.47
C PRO A 97 17.32 -8.99 -12.89
N GLN A 98 17.45 -8.08 -13.85
CA GLN A 98 17.55 -8.39 -15.26
C GLN A 98 19.01 -8.50 -15.72
N PRO A 99 19.29 -9.23 -16.81
CA PRO A 99 20.65 -9.37 -17.35
C PRO A 99 21.31 -8.05 -17.78
N ASP A 100 20.52 -7.01 -18.05
CA ASP A 100 20.98 -5.66 -18.41
C ASP A 100 21.25 -4.76 -17.19
N GLY A 101 21.01 -5.27 -15.98
CA GLY A 101 21.18 -4.55 -14.73
C GLY A 101 19.95 -3.72 -14.30
N SER A 102 18.84 -3.78 -15.03
CA SER A 102 17.57 -3.24 -14.54
C SER A 102 16.91 -4.19 -13.54
N HIS A 103 15.86 -3.73 -12.88
CA HIS A 103 15.01 -4.56 -12.02
C HIS A 103 13.60 -4.54 -12.60
N GLU A 104 12.95 -5.70 -12.71
CA GLU A 104 11.54 -5.80 -13.07
C GLU A 104 10.71 -6.14 -11.84
N VAL A 105 9.58 -5.46 -11.70
CA VAL A 105 8.65 -5.70 -10.61
C VAL A 105 7.63 -6.75 -11.03
N HIS A 106 7.56 -7.85 -10.29
CA HIS A 106 6.61 -8.92 -10.50
C HIS A 106 5.51 -8.90 -9.42
N TRP A 107 4.25 -8.83 -9.86
CA TRP A 107 3.08 -8.83 -8.99
C TRP A 107 2.35 -10.18 -9.05
N SER A 108 2.38 -10.93 -7.96
CA SER A 108 1.66 -12.19 -7.80
C SER A 108 0.36 -11.98 -7.02
N PHE A 109 -0.80 -12.21 -7.65
CA PHE A 109 -2.10 -12.15 -6.98
C PHE A 109 -2.29 -13.33 -6.03
N MET A 110 -2.53 -13.04 -4.74
CA MET A 110 -2.66 -14.04 -3.68
C MET A 110 -4.12 -14.29 -3.28
N GLY A 111 -5.03 -13.38 -3.61
CA GLY A 111 -6.47 -13.56 -3.37
C GLY A 111 -7.19 -12.30 -2.93
N ARG A 112 -8.52 -12.43 -2.75
CA ARG A 112 -9.34 -11.40 -2.10
C ARG A 112 -9.19 -11.54 -0.59
N MET A 113 -8.83 -10.45 0.09
CA MET A 113 -8.89 -10.39 1.54
C MET A 113 -10.35 -10.35 1.97
N ARG A 114 -10.70 -11.20 2.93
CA ARG A 114 -11.96 -11.05 3.66
C ARG A 114 -11.67 -10.11 4.83
N GLU A 115 -12.58 -9.19 5.09
CA GLU A 115 -12.59 -8.52 6.39
C GLU A 115 -12.73 -9.61 7.45
N ALA A 116 -11.86 -9.60 8.46
CA ALA A 116 -11.99 -10.53 9.57
C ALA A 116 -13.31 -10.23 10.30
N GLU A 117 -14.11 -11.27 10.54
CA GLU A 117 -15.37 -11.20 11.30
C GLU A 117 -15.15 -10.92 12.79
#